data_AF-A0A154VEH1-F1
#
_entry.id   AF-A0A154VEH1-F1
#
_cell.length_a   1.000
_cell.length_b   1.000
_cell.length_c   1.000
_cell.angle_alpha   90.00
_cell.angle_beta   90.00
_cell.angle_gamma   90.00
#
_symmetry.space_group_name_H-M   'P 1'
#
loop_
_entity.id
_entity.type
_entity.pdbx_description
1 polymer ?
#
loop_
_entity_poly.entity_id
_entity_poly.type
_entity_poly.pdbx_seq_one_letter_code
_entity_poly.pdbx_strand_id
1 'polypeptide(L)'
;MEVLMWLTLGGCAIVVLWCISKLLPHPKENPHYDRNNNTTIDPNAAFREARHWAESGQAYAENKAFEAKIERLQNIGLGYEQKSSRPGRQNIFFDKRERPDGFHRKFVEHEPVAGASHYQPAYEKLYAAKNAQITLLAEPDNKFDPNAIAVKADIGSEELHLGYLSRKLANRFSQQVPSHVPTFARLTTIIPPNNGMHGGARIEIWLPRRDLWDKYK
;
A
#
# COMPACT_ATOMS: atom_id res chain seq x y z
N MET A 1 31.15 -31.06 -46.87
CA MET A 1 29.68 -31.03 -47.12
C MET A 1 28.88 -30.64 -45.89
N GLU A 2 29.26 -31.08 -44.69
CA GLU A 2 28.54 -30.79 -43.44
C GLU A 2 28.36 -29.28 -43.12
N VAL A 3 29.39 -28.46 -43.35
CA VAL A 3 29.33 -27.01 -43.06
C VAL A 3 28.29 -26.29 -43.92
N LEU A 4 28.10 -26.72 -45.17
CA LEU A 4 27.12 -26.11 -46.08
C LEU A 4 25.68 -26.40 -45.65
N MET A 5 25.45 -27.58 -45.05
CA MET A 5 24.15 -28.01 -44.52
C MET A 5 23.75 -27.20 -43.28
N TRP A 6 24.70 -26.92 -42.38
CA TRP A 6 24.43 -26.09 -41.20
C TRP A 6 24.14 -24.63 -41.56
N LEU A 7 24.83 -24.07 -42.57
CA LEU A 7 24.57 -22.72 -43.05
C LEU A 7 23.18 -22.58 -43.70
N THR A 8 22.73 -23.59 -44.44
CA THR A 8 21.38 -23.58 -45.04
C THR A 8 20.29 -23.71 -43.98
N LEU A 9 20.45 -24.59 -42.99
CA LEU A 9 19.51 -24.72 -41.87
C LEU A 9 19.42 -23.43 -41.04
N GLY A 10 20.56 -22.80 -40.74
CA GLY A 10 20.59 -21.52 -40.02
C GLY A 10 19.89 -20.39 -40.77
N GLY A 11 20.12 -20.29 -42.08
CA GLY A 11 19.46 -19.31 -42.94
C GLY A 11 17.93 -19.48 -42.98
N CYS A 12 17.45 -20.72 -43.09
CA CYS A 12 16.01 -21.01 -43.07
C CYS A 12 15.35 -20.62 -41.72
N ALA A 13 16.01 -20.89 -40.59
CA ALA A 13 15.48 -20.53 -39.27
C ALA A 13 15.29 -19.01 -39.10
N ILE A 14 16.23 -18.21 -39.60
CA ILE A 14 16.17 -16.74 -39.53
C ILE A 14 14.99 -16.20 -40.36
N VAL A 15 14.77 -16.73 -41.55
CA VAL A 15 13.67 -16.32 -42.44
C VAL A 15 12.32 -16.65 -41.80
N VAL A 16 12.19 -17.82 -41.16
CA VAL A 16 10.95 -18.22 -40.46
C VAL A 16 10.67 -17.28 -39.28
N LEU A 17 11.66 -16.96 -38.45
CA LEU A 17 11.51 -16.03 -37.33
C LEU A 17 11.11 -14.63 -37.80
N TRP A 18 11.68 -14.17 -38.93
CA TRP A 18 11.32 -12.88 -39.52
C TRP A 18 9.86 -12.86 -40.01
N CYS A 19 9.39 -13.91 -40.68
CA CYS A 19 8.00 -14.04 -41.13
C CYS A 19 7.01 -14.08 -39.95
N ILE A 20 7.34 -14.80 -38.87
CA ILE A 20 6.52 -14.84 -37.65
C ILE A 20 6.41 -13.43 -37.03
N SER A 21 7.50 -12.66 -37.00
CA SER A 21 7.47 -11.29 -36.46
C SER A 21 6.53 -10.35 -37.23
N LYS A 22 6.36 -10.57 -38.54
CA LYS A 22 5.46 -9.79 -39.41
C LYS A 22 4.00 -10.22 -39.36
N LEU A 23 3.74 -11.46 -38.95
CA LEU A 23 2.40 -12.02 -38.80
C LEU A 23 1.78 -11.74 -37.43
N LEU A 24 2.59 -11.36 -36.43
CA LEU A 24 2.06 -10.93 -35.15
C LEU A 24 1.33 -9.58 -35.34
N PRO A 25 0.02 -9.50 -35.04
CA PRO A 25 -0.73 -8.27 -35.18
C PRO A 25 -0.11 -7.22 -34.25
N HIS A 26 0.35 -6.10 -34.84
CA HIS A 26 0.73 -4.95 -34.05
C HIS A 26 -0.46 -4.54 -33.17
N PRO A 27 -0.26 -4.32 -31.86
CA PRO A 27 -1.33 -3.82 -31.00
C PRO A 27 -1.85 -2.53 -31.62
N LYS A 28 -3.14 -2.54 -32.02
CA LYS A 28 -3.81 -1.36 -32.57
C LYS A 28 -3.58 -0.22 -31.59
N GLU A 29 -2.94 0.85 -32.07
CA GLU A 29 -2.87 2.11 -31.35
C GLU A 29 -4.29 2.49 -30.92
N ASN A 30 -4.45 2.83 -29.63
CA ASN A 30 -5.74 3.23 -29.08
C ASN A 30 -6.31 4.37 -29.94
N PRO A 31 -7.58 4.31 -30.35
CA PRO A 31 -8.19 5.42 -31.06
C PRO A 31 -8.07 6.68 -30.21
N HIS A 32 -7.51 7.73 -30.80
CA HIS A 32 -7.55 9.09 -30.27
C HIS A 32 -9.00 9.40 -29.86
N TYR A 33 -9.23 9.60 -28.57
CA TYR A 33 -10.50 10.10 -28.07
C TYR A 33 -10.62 11.55 -28.52
N ASP A 34 -11.48 11.80 -29.51
CA ASP A 34 -11.90 13.14 -29.89
C ASP A 34 -12.58 13.79 -28.68
N ARG A 35 -11.87 14.74 -28.09
CA ARG A 35 -12.28 15.53 -26.94
C ARG A 35 -12.93 16.82 -27.44
N ASN A 36 -14.06 16.75 -28.15
CA ASN A 36 -14.84 17.94 -28.51
C ASN A 36 -16.28 17.61 -28.93
N ASN A 37 -17.08 17.17 -27.97
CA ASN A 37 -18.53 17.06 -28.13
C ASN A 37 -19.15 17.74 -26.92
N ASN A 38 -19.36 19.05 -27.06
CA ASN A 38 -19.94 19.91 -26.04
C ASN A 38 -21.46 19.67 -25.96
N THR A 39 -21.85 18.45 -25.58
CA THR A 39 -23.20 18.16 -25.09
C THR A 39 -23.17 18.42 -23.59
N THR A 40 -23.75 19.53 -23.17
CA THR A 40 -24.01 19.86 -21.77
C THR A 40 -24.98 18.83 -21.21
N ILE A 41 -24.45 17.66 -20.83
CA ILE A 41 -25.18 16.67 -20.05
C ILE A 41 -25.38 17.33 -18.68
N ASP A 42 -26.61 17.71 -18.36
CA ASP A 42 -26.98 18.10 -17.00
C ASP A 42 -26.67 16.91 -16.08
N PRO A 43 -25.64 16.99 -15.22
CA PRO A 43 -25.26 15.89 -14.35
C PRO A 43 -26.37 15.55 -13.34
N ASN A 44 -27.37 16.43 -13.19
CA ASN A 44 -28.49 16.19 -12.29
C ASN A 44 -29.68 15.48 -12.97
N ALA A 45 -29.75 15.41 -14.30
CA ALA A 45 -30.84 14.71 -14.98
C ALA A 45 -30.73 13.19 -14.79
N ALA A 46 -29.53 12.63 -14.96
CA ALA A 46 -29.25 11.21 -14.71
C ALA A 46 -29.38 10.83 -13.21
N PHE A 47 -29.11 11.77 -12.29
CA PHE A 47 -29.26 11.55 -10.86
C PHE A 47 -30.73 11.62 -10.38
N ARG A 48 -31.61 12.32 -11.09
CA ARG A 48 -33.04 12.39 -10.75
C ARG A 48 -33.81 11.13 -11.16
N GLU A 49 -33.48 10.53 -12.30
CA GLU A 49 -34.11 9.27 -12.72
C GLU A 49 -33.62 8.06 -11.90
N ALA A 50 -32.38 8.07 -11.42
CA ALA A 50 -31.83 6.99 -10.59
C ALA A 50 -32.45 6.90 -9.17
N ARG A 51 -33.06 7.99 -8.65
CA ARG A 51 -33.72 7.97 -7.33
C ARG A 51 -35.09 7.31 -7.31
N HIS A 52 -35.65 6.96 -8.48
CA HIS A 52 -36.96 6.33 -8.58
C HIS A 52 -36.93 4.79 -8.63
N TRP A 53 -35.75 4.17 -8.60
CA TRP A 53 -35.66 2.73 -8.33
C TRP A 53 -35.92 2.51 -6.84
N ALA A 54 -37.19 2.25 -6.54
CA ALA A 54 -37.68 1.82 -5.25
C ALA A 54 -36.97 0.53 -4.83
N GLU A 55 -35.84 0.68 -4.14
CA GLU A 55 -35.37 -0.35 -3.24
C GLU A 55 -36.50 -0.58 -2.23
N SER A 56 -37.05 -1.80 -2.24
CA SER A 56 -37.98 -2.26 -1.22
C SER A 56 -37.43 -1.85 0.15
N GLY A 57 -38.28 -1.46 1.10
CA GLY A 57 -37.82 -0.92 2.40
C GLY A 57 -36.79 -1.82 3.11
N GLN A 58 -36.79 -3.12 2.79
CA GLN A 58 -35.79 -4.08 3.22
C GLN A 58 -34.43 -3.93 2.51
N ALA A 59 -34.39 -3.80 1.18
CA ALA A 59 -33.15 -3.56 0.44
C ALA A 59 -32.48 -2.22 0.83
N TYR A 60 -33.29 -1.18 1.06
CA TYR A 60 -32.77 0.10 1.58
C TYR A 60 -32.22 -0.04 3.01
N ALA A 61 -32.90 -0.80 3.88
CA ALA A 61 -32.42 -1.05 5.23
C ALA A 61 -31.13 -1.88 5.25
N GLU A 62 -31.02 -2.88 4.37
CA GLU A 62 -29.83 -3.71 4.19
C GLU A 62 -28.66 -2.89 3.62
N ASN A 63 -28.90 -2.05 2.61
CA ASN A 63 -27.90 -1.13 2.06
C ASN A 63 -27.43 -0.12 3.10
N LYS A 64 -28.34 0.48 3.87
CA LYS A 64 -27.98 1.43 4.92
C LYS A 64 -27.20 0.78 6.07
N ALA A 65 -27.56 -0.46 6.44
CA ALA A 65 -26.81 -1.24 7.43
C ALA A 65 -25.42 -1.64 6.90
N PHE A 66 -25.32 -1.92 5.60
CA PHE A 66 -24.07 -2.24 4.92
C PHE A 66 -23.15 -1.01 4.83
N GLU A 67 -23.68 0.17 4.49
CA GLU A 67 -22.95 1.44 4.49
C GLU A 67 -22.44 1.79 5.89
N ALA A 68 -23.27 1.67 6.93
CA ALA A 68 -22.85 1.89 8.31
C ALA A 68 -21.77 0.89 8.76
N LYS A 69 -21.79 -0.34 8.24
CA LYS A 69 -20.76 -1.35 8.49
C LYS A 69 -19.45 -1.02 7.77
N ILE A 70 -19.51 -0.53 6.53
CA ILE A 70 -18.35 -0.04 5.79
C ILE A 70 -17.71 1.15 6.50
N GLU A 71 -18.51 2.14 6.90
CA GLU A 71 -18.03 3.32 7.62
C GLU A 71 -17.37 2.93 8.95
N ARG A 72 -17.96 1.97 9.68
CA ARG A 72 -17.36 1.42 10.90
C ARG A 72 -16.03 0.73 10.63
N LEU A 73 -15.88 0.01 9.53
CA LEU A 73 -14.64 -0.70 9.18
C LEU A 73 -13.55 0.25 8.66
N GLN A 74 -13.94 1.28 7.92
CA GLN A 74 -13.04 2.36 7.51
C GLN A 74 -12.51 3.13 8.73
N ASN A 75 -13.37 3.40 9.72
CA ASN A 75 -12.97 4.04 10.98
C ASN A 75 -12.11 3.14 11.89
N ILE A 76 -12.09 1.82 11.66
CA ILE A 76 -11.21 0.87 12.35
C ILE A 76 -9.88 0.66 11.58
N GLY A 77 -9.69 1.32 10.42
CA GLY A 77 -8.48 1.18 9.60
C GLY A 77 -8.35 -0.18 8.92
N LEU A 78 -9.39 -1.02 8.97
CA LEU A 78 -9.46 -2.30 8.27
C LEU A 78 -10.21 -2.08 6.96
N GLY A 79 -9.47 -1.68 5.92
CA GLY A 79 -9.99 -1.54 4.56
C GLY A 79 -10.69 -2.83 4.11
N TYR A 80 -11.93 -2.70 3.63
CA TYR A 80 -12.72 -3.79 3.07
C TYR A 80 -12.04 -4.29 1.79
N GLU A 81 -11.56 -5.55 1.77
CA GLU A 81 -11.21 -6.23 0.52
C GLU A 81 -12.48 -6.42 -0.32
N GLN A 82 -12.75 -5.50 -1.26
CA GLN A 82 -13.63 -5.84 -2.37
C GLN A 82 -12.87 -6.82 -3.27
N LYS A 83 -13.19 -8.11 -3.14
CA LYS A 83 -12.86 -9.13 -4.14
C LYS A 83 -13.47 -8.71 -5.48
N SER A 84 -12.73 -8.00 -6.31
CA SER A 84 -13.14 -7.79 -7.70
C SER A 84 -12.97 -9.10 -8.44
N SER A 85 -14.10 -9.67 -8.88
CA SER A 85 -14.21 -10.95 -9.60
C SER A 85 -13.64 -10.93 -11.03
N ARG A 86 -12.73 -10.00 -11.35
CA ARG A 86 -12.12 -9.89 -12.68
C ARG A 86 -10.69 -10.41 -12.65
N PRO A 87 -10.40 -11.60 -13.22
CA PRO A 87 -9.03 -12.08 -13.33
C PRO A 87 -8.23 -11.13 -14.24
N GLY A 88 -7.18 -10.51 -13.70
CA GLY A 88 -6.19 -9.76 -14.49
C GLY A 88 -6.08 -8.25 -14.24
N ARG A 89 -6.97 -7.63 -13.45
CA ARG A 89 -6.70 -6.29 -12.90
C ARG A 89 -6.27 -6.42 -11.45
N GLN A 90 -4.97 -6.33 -11.20
CA GLN A 90 -4.49 -6.00 -9.85
C GLN A 90 -5.09 -4.63 -9.52
N ASN A 91 -6.10 -4.60 -8.64
CA ASN A 91 -6.57 -3.35 -8.08
C ASN A 91 -5.41 -2.79 -7.26
N ILE A 92 -4.64 -1.88 -7.86
CA ILE A 92 -3.79 -0.97 -7.12
C ILE A 92 -4.77 -0.02 -6.44
N PHE A 93 -5.29 -0.44 -5.28
CA PHE A 93 -6.01 0.43 -4.38
C PHE A 93 -5.00 1.46 -3.90
N PHE A 94 -5.00 2.64 -4.54
CA PHE A 94 -4.41 3.82 -3.95
C PHE A 94 -5.24 4.12 -2.71
N ASP A 95 -4.77 3.66 -1.55
CA ASP A 95 -5.31 4.05 -0.27
C ASP A 95 -5.23 5.59 -0.22
N LYS A 96 -6.36 6.27 -0.41
CA LYS A 96 -6.46 7.75 -0.43
C LYS A 96 -6.29 8.35 0.97
N ARG A 97 -5.49 7.72 1.83
CA ARG A 97 -5.15 8.31 3.13
C ARG A 97 -4.43 9.61 2.91
N GLU A 98 -4.90 10.64 3.60
CA GLU A 98 -4.32 11.96 3.52
C GLU A 98 -2.87 11.92 4.03
N ARG A 99 -2.03 12.61 3.26
CA ARG A 99 -0.64 12.85 3.60
C ARG A 99 -0.58 13.60 4.94
N PRO A 100 0.26 13.18 5.90
CA PRO A 100 0.42 13.90 7.16
C PRO A 100 0.95 15.32 6.95
N ASP A 101 0.42 16.29 7.69
CA ASP A 101 0.85 17.68 7.59
C ASP A 101 2.34 17.85 7.92
N GLY A 102 3.05 18.63 7.11
CA GLY A 102 4.50 18.82 7.24
C GLY A 102 5.36 17.66 6.70
N PHE A 103 4.80 16.48 6.44
CA PHE A 103 5.53 15.32 5.94
C PHE A 103 5.23 15.06 4.46
N HIS A 104 6.17 15.45 3.60
CA HIS A 104 5.92 15.59 2.17
C HIS A 104 6.30 14.34 1.37
N ARG A 105 7.19 13.50 1.92
CA ARG A 105 7.80 12.37 1.23
C ARG A 105 7.52 11.08 2.00
N LYS A 106 6.89 10.11 1.35
CA LYS A 106 6.81 8.74 1.86
C LYS A 106 8.17 8.06 1.70
N PHE A 107 8.79 7.64 2.80
CA PHE A 107 10.08 6.94 2.81
C PHE A 107 9.92 5.43 2.64
N VAL A 108 8.89 4.85 3.25
CA VAL A 108 8.49 3.46 3.07
C VAL A 108 6.98 3.32 3.18
N GLU A 109 6.45 2.34 2.46
CA GLU A 109 5.03 2.01 2.41
C GLU A 109 4.86 0.53 2.76
N HIS A 110 3.93 0.25 3.68
CA HIS A 110 3.59 -1.12 4.11
C HIS A 110 4.76 -1.98 4.58
N GLU A 111 5.74 -1.38 5.26
CA GLU A 111 6.88 -2.13 5.82
C GLU A 111 6.40 -3.03 6.97
N PRO A 112 6.67 -4.35 6.93
CA PRO A 112 6.39 -5.23 8.06
C PRO A 112 7.32 -4.92 9.23
N VAL A 113 6.75 -4.88 10.44
CA VAL A 113 7.55 -4.80 11.68
C VAL A 113 8.22 -6.15 11.94
N ALA A 114 9.55 -6.14 12.04
CA ALA A 114 10.35 -7.33 12.29
C ALA A 114 10.33 -7.70 13.78
N GLY A 115 10.43 -9.01 14.07
CA GLY A 115 10.48 -9.51 15.44
C GLY A 115 9.13 -9.59 16.16
N ALA A 116 8.02 -9.39 15.44
CA ALA A 116 6.67 -9.34 16.01
C ALA A 116 6.31 -10.57 16.90
N SER A 117 6.85 -11.75 16.57
CA SER A 117 6.69 -12.99 17.36
C SER A 117 7.18 -12.88 18.81
N HIS A 118 8.13 -12.00 19.10
CA HIS A 118 8.64 -11.80 20.46
C HIS A 118 7.76 -10.85 21.31
N TYR A 119 6.83 -10.15 20.68
CA TYR A 119 6.04 -9.09 21.29
C TYR A 119 4.52 -9.34 21.18
N GLN A 120 4.09 -10.61 21.21
CA GLN A 120 2.67 -10.97 21.01
C GLN A 120 1.67 -10.24 21.93
N PRO A 121 1.92 -10.07 23.24
CA PRO A 121 1.00 -9.33 24.11
C PRO A 121 0.80 -7.87 23.68
N ALA A 122 1.82 -7.26 23.06
CA ALA A 122 1.72 -5.88 22.55
C ALA A 122 0.75 -5.80 21.36
N TYR A 123 0.74 -6.80 20.49
CA TYR A 123 -0.16 -6.85 19.33
C TYR A 123 -1.63 -7.10 19.71
N GLU A 124 -1.88 -7.89 20.75
CA GLU A 124 -3.23 -8.09 21.28
C GLU A 124 -3.81 -6.77 21.82
N LYS A 125 -3.02 -6.03 22.61
CA LYS A 125 -3.38 -4.69 23.10
C LYS A 125 -3.56 -3.69 21.97
N LEU A 126 -2.64 -3.68 21.00
CA LEU A 126 -2.70 -2.79 19.85
C LEU A 126 -3.96 -3.03 19.01
N TYR A 127 -4.36 -4.28 18.80
CA TYR A 127 -5.57 -4.62 18.05
C TYR A 127 -6.85 -4.20 18.79
N ALA A 128 -6.86 -4.24 20.13
CA ALA A 128 -7.98 -3.78 20.94
C ALA A 128 -8.08 -2.25 21.04
N ALA A 129 -6.99 -1.53 20.78
CA ALA A 129 -6.94 -0.07 20.88
C ALA A 129 -7.56 0.63 19.66
N LYS A 130 -8.30 1.72 19.90
CA LYS A 130 -8.91 2.52 18.82
C LYS A 130 -7.93 3.50 18.17
N ASN A 131 -7.01 4.05 18.96
CA ASN A 131 -6.05 5.06 18.53
C ASN A 131 -4.69 4.72 19.17
N ALA A 132 -3.70 4.39 18.34
CA ALA A 132 -2.33 4.20 18.77
C ALA A 132 -1.42 5.13 17.97
N GLN A 133 -0.54 5.84 18.67
CA GLN A 133 0.50 6.64 18.02
C GLN A 133 1.73 5.78 17.82
N ILE A 134 2.30 5.77 16.62
CA ILE A 134 3.51 4.99 16.33
C ILE A 134 4.73 5.91 16.42
N THR A 135 5.72 5.47 17.19
CA THR A 135 7.00 6.15 17.34
C THR A 135 8.14 5.25 16.87
N LEU A 136 9.19 5.87 16.33
CA LEU A 136 10.41 5.20 15.91
C LEU A 136 11.55 5.67 16.82
N LEU A 137 12.23 4.73 17.46
CA LEU A 137 13.32 5.04 18.39
C LEU A 137 14.61 4.36 17.93
N ALA A 138 15.65 5.15 17.67
CA ALA A 138 16.97 4.61 17.36
C ALA A 138 17.62 4.04 18.62
N GLU A 139 18.20 2.84 18.51
CA GLU A 139 18.90 2.13 19.58
C GLU A 139 20.35 1.85 19.17
N PRO A 140 21.24 2.86 19.20
CA PRO A 140 22.63 2.70 18.75
C PRO A 140 23.43 1.70 19.61
N ASP A 141 23.02 1.50 20.85
CA ASP A 141 23.66 0.56 21.80
C ASP A 141 23.12 -0.88 21.69
N ASN A 142 22.27 -1.16 20.70
CA ASN A 142 21.73 -2.51 20.50
C ASN A 142 22.85 -3.49 20.13
N LYS A 143 23.01 -4.55 20.94
CA LYS A 143 24.10 -5.53 20.82
C LYS A 143 24.13 -6.33 19.51
N PHE A 144 23.04 -6.35 18.73
CA PHE A 144 22.94 -7.13 17.50
C PHE A 144 23.03 -6.28 16.23
N ASP A 145 22.53 -5.05 16.28
CA ASP A 145 22.53 -4.13 15.15
C ASP A 145 22.65 -2.67 15.64
N PRO A 146 23.79 -1.99 15.43
CA PRO A 146 23.96 -0.59 15.86
C PRO A 146 23.05 0.39 15.11
N ASN A 147 22.37 -0.04 14.04
CA ASN A 147 21.37 0.74 13.33
C ASN A 147 19.94 0.35 13.71
N ALA A 148 19.74 -0.42 14.79
CA ALA A 148 18.41 -0.85 15.21
C ALA A 148 17.50 0.36 15.44
N ILE A 149 16.29 0.28 14.88
CA ILE A 149 15.22 1.25 15.09
C ILE A 149 14.02 0.49 15.60
N ALA A 150 13.72 0.67 16.88
CA ALA A 150 12.55 0.10 17.53
C ALA A 150 11.28 0.79 17.01
N VAL A 151 10.24 -0.01 16.80
CA VAL A 151 8.89 0.44 16.48
C VAL A 151 8.05 0.29 17.75
N LYS A 152 7.56 1.42 18.25
CA LYS A 152 6.76 1.47 19.47
C LYS A 152 5.36 2.04 19.19
N ALA A 153 4.41 1.67 20.02
CA ALA A 153 3.05 2.20 20.00
C ALA A 153 2.67 2.78 21.36
N ASP A 154 2.24 4.03 21.36
CA ASP A 154 1.71 4.71 22.54
C ASP A 154 0.19 4.55 22.56
N ILE A 155 -0.32 3.89 23.60
CA ILE A 155 -1.76 3.65 23.83
C ILE A 155 -2.13 4.22 25.19
N GLY A 156 -2.71 5.43 25.19
CA GLY A 156 -2.98 6.15 26.43
C GLY A 156 -1.67 6.54 27.13
N SER A 157 -1.39 5.94 28.30
CA SER A 157 -0.15 6.13 29.05
C SER A 157 0.83 4.96 28.96
N GLU A 158 0.51 3.93 28.17
CA GLU A 158 1.34 2.74 28.01
C GLU A 158 2.14 2.81 26.69
N GLU A 159 3.45 2.58 26.77
CA GLU A 159 4.34 2.43 25.62
C GLU A 159 4.53 0.92 25.35
N LEU A 160 4.18 0.47 24.15
CA LEU A 160 4.29 -0.92 23.73
C LEU A 160 5.40 -1.09 22.69
N HIS A 161 6.37 -1.97 22.95
CA HIS A 161 7.36 -2.36 21.95
C HIS A 161 6.74 -3.37 20.98
N LEU A 162 6.63 -3.00 19.70
CA LEU A 162 6.07 -3.87 18.65
C LEU A 162 7.13 -4.71 17.94
N GLY A 163 8.36 -4.20 17.87
CA GLY A 163 9.49 -4.86 17.24
C GLY A 163 10.46 -3.84 16.68
N TYR A 164 11.01 -4.13 15.50
CA TYR A 164 12.02 -3.29 14.85
C TYR A 164 11.71 -3.08 13.38
N LEU A 165 12.29 -2.03 12.78
CA LEU A 165 12.43 -1.99 11.33
C LEU A 165 13.28 -3.17 10.85
N SER A 166 13.05 -3.66 9.64
CA SER A 166 13.93 -4.66 9.05
C SER A 166 15.37 -4.13 8.99
N ARG A 167 16.36 -4.98 9.27
CA ARG A 167 17.79 -4.58 9.29
C ARG A 167 18.23 -3.78 8.06
N LYS A 168 17.75 -4.19 6.88
CA LYS A 168 18.01 -3.49 5.61
C LYS A 168 17.42 -2.08 5.61
N LEU A 169 16.18 -1.92 6.07
CA LEU A 169 15.53 -0.62 6.14
C LEU A 169 16.16 0.25 7.23
N ALA A 170 16.45 -0.31 8.39
CA ALA A 170 17.04 0.41 9.52
C ALA A 170 18.40 1.02 9.14
N ASN A 171 19.28 0.23 8.50
CA ASN A 171 20.54 0.72 7.94
C ASN A 171 20.35 1.80 6.86
N ARG A 172 19.39 1.61 5.94
CA ARG A 172 19.08 2.64 4.93
C ARG A 172 18.56 3.92 5.58
N PHE A 173 17.77 3.81 6.64
CA PHE A 173 17.19 4.93 7.35
C PHE A 173 18.26 5.71 8.10
N SER A 174 19.11 5.04 8.89
CA SER A 174 20.20 5.69 9.65
C SER A 174 21.21 6.41 8.76
N GLN A 175 21.49 5.88 7.56
CA GLN A 175 22.37 6.53 6.59
C GLN A 175 21.76 7.76 5.90
N GLN A 176 20.45 7.76 5.67
CA GLN A 176 19.78 8.77 4.86
C GLN A 176 19.04 9.83 5.66
N VAL A 177 18.67 9.55 6.90
CA VAL A 177 17.82 10.40 7.72
C VAL A 177 18.61 10.80 8.96
N PRO A 178 19.10 12.06 9.03
CA PRO A 178 19.77 12.56 10.23
C PRO A 178 18.85 12.50 11.45
N SER A 179 19.42 12.28 12.63
CA SER A 179 18.67 12.10 13.90
C SER A 179 17.82 13.30 14.31
N HIS A 180 18.16 14.51 13.85
CA HIS A 180 17.39 15.74 14.12
C HIS A 180 16.17 15.91 13.19
N VAL A 181 16.07 15.14 12.11
CA VAL A 181 14.94 15.26 11.17
C VAL A 181 13.71 14.62 11.80
N PRO A 182 12.57 15.34 11.91
CA PRO A 182 11.35 14.76 12.44
C PRO A 182 10.82 13.69 11.50
N THR A 183 10.26 12.64 12.09
CA THR A 183 9.76 11.47 11.36
C THR A 183 8.34 11.19 11.79
N PHE A 184 7.47 10.93 10.83
CA PHE A 184 6.10 10.49 11.12
C PHE A 184 5.94 9.03 10.72
N ALA A 185 5.54 8.20 11.66
CA ALA A 185 5.21 6.81 11.41
C ALA A 185 3.72 6.59 11.65
N ARG A 186 3.10 5.77 10.80
CA ARG A 186 1.68 5.40 10.94
C ARG A 186 1.50 3.92 10.71
N LEU A 187 0.55 3.35 11.44
CA LEU A 187 0.09 1.99 11.27
C LEU A 187 -0.80 1.89 10.02
N THR A 188 -0.42 1.03 9.08
CA THR A 188 -1.20 0.77 7.85
C THR A 188 -2.08 -0.46 7.98
N THR A 189 -1.59 -1.49 8.68
CA THR A 189 -2.28 -2.77 8.87
C THR A 189 -1.90 -3.35 10.23
N ILE A 190 -2.89 -3.85 10.97
CA ILE A 190 -2.69 -4.72 12.13
C ILE A 190 -3.13 -6.12 11.72
N ILE A 191 -2.26 -7.11 11.95
CA ILE A 191 -2.56 -8.52 11.76
C ILE A 191 -2.80 -9.09 13.16
N PRO A 192 -4.04 -9.42 13.54
CA PRO A 192 -4.30 -9.99 14.85
C PRO A 192 -3.68 -11.39 14.95
N PRO A 193 -3.23 -11.81 16.15
CA PRO A 193 -2.84 -13.19 16.37
C PRO A 193 -4.05 -14.11 16.17
N ASN A 194 -3.85 -15.27 15.52
CA ASN A 194 -4.91 -16.25 15.28
C ASN A 194 -4.33 -17.66 15.26
N ASN A 195 -4.86 -18.58 16.07
CA ASN A 195 -4.58 -20.04 16.11
C ASN A 195 -3.28 -20.48 15.42
N GLY A 196 -2.13 -20.15 16.02
CA GLY A 196 -0.79 -20.56 15.55
C GLY A 196 -0.07 -19.54 14.67
N MET A 197 -0.71 -18.46 14.26
CA MET A 197 -0.09 -17.30 13.61
C MET A 197 0.16 -16.18 14.62
N HIS A 198 1.41 -15.71 14.63
CA HIS A 198 1.81 -14.53 15.38
C HIS A 198 1.14 -13.26 14.82
N GLY A 199 0.67 -12.39 15.72
CA GLY A 199 0.26 -11.05 15.37
C GLY A 199 1.42 -10.24 14.78
N GLY A 200 1.08 -9.20 14.02
CA GLY A 200 2.05 -8.36 13.33
C GLY A 200 1.47 -7.00 12.95
N ALA A 201 2.33 -6.11 12.47
CA ALA A 201 1.93 -4.80 11.97
C ALA A 201 2.69 -4.47 10.69
N ARG A 202 2.07 -3.61 9.88
CA ARG A 202 2.73 -2.91 8.79
C ARG A 202 2.64 -1.41 9.01
N ILE A 203 3.74 -0.71 8.79
CA ILE A 203 3.81 0.74 8.98
C ILE A 203 4.18 1.46 7.69
N GLU A 204 3.82 2.73 7.63
CA GLU A 204 4.35 3.70 6.69
C GLU A 204 5.22 4.72 7.44
N ILE A 205 6.26 5.21 6.78
CA ILE A 205 7.14 6.24 7.35
C ILE A 205 7.18 7.41 6.38
N TRP A 206 6.96 8.61 6.90
CA TRP A 206 6.97 9.85 6.17
C TRP A 206 8.02 10.81 6.73
N LEU A 207 8.59 11.60 5.82
CA LEU A 207 9.65 12.57 6.10
C LEU A 207 9.28 13.95 5.55
N PRO A 208 9.79 15.04 6.14
CA PRO A 208 9.73 16.37 5.54
C PRO A 208 10.55 16.42 4.25
N ARG A 209 10.35 17.48 3.46
CA ARG A 209 11.19 17.72 2.28
C ARG A 209 12.65 17.92 2.69
N ARG A 210 13.59 17.49 1.85
CA ARG A 210 15.04 17.53 2.15
C ARG A 210 15.56 18.95 2.38
N ASP A 211 15.03 19.94 1.68
CA ASP A 211 15.35 21.37 1.84
C ASP A 211 14.92 21.95 3.20
N LEU A 212 14.10 21.21 3.97
CA LEU A 212 13.67 21.60 5.31
C LEU A 212 14.50 20.95 6.41
N TRP A 213 15.38 19.98 6.11
CA TRP A 213 16.06 19.16 7.14
C TRP A 213 16.98 20.00 8.04
N ASP A 214 17.71 20.94 7.46
CA ASP A 214 18.61 21.82 8.22
C ASP A 214 17.88 22.76 9.19
N LYS A 215 16.57 22.96 9.03
CA LYS A 215 15.76 23.80 9.94
C LYS A 215 15.44 23.11 11.27
N TYR A 216 15.73 21.82 11.40
CA TYR A 216 15.44 21.03 12.59
C TYR A 216 16.69 20.72 13.43
N LYS A 217 17.87 21.18 13.00
CA LYS A 217 19.10 21.12 13.81
C LYS A 217 19.01 22.08 14.99
#